data_AF-A0A7S3HCB9-F1
#
_entry.id   AF-A0A7S3HCB9-F1
#
_cell.length_a   1.000
_cell.length_b   1.000
_cell.length_c   1.000
_cell.angle_alpha   90.00
_cell.angle_beta   90.00
_cell.angle_gamma   90.00
#
_symmetry.space_group_name_H-M   'P 1'
#
loop_
_entity.id
_entity.type
_entity.pdbx_description
1 polymer ?
#
loop_
_entity_poly.entity_id
_entity_poly.type
_entity_poly.pdbx_seq_one_letter_code
_entity_poly.pdbx_strand_id
1 'polypeptide(L)'
;RVEFDAIWGLDENGYFCSGDETVSWTKRMLTSCRSAFESDQKSGNTSTSNVAQRVLMDLKRVHVSLLTETAVATELNRTEMEKGKRLLFLFQCDLLPGISGKILDSKGSRDNLAVKHVSWETKAVAWGFIGALNVGMLFYVLLFALTQTVHRQSAWALSFVMWLVVEILFVSSATVLFTHVFIPSLIMKDVNKIKLKLVESIRAFNSGVRSRNRAGDSAKGPEHFNAAEYLFVSTRLAKEWSDLREAQII
;
A
#
# COMPACT_ATOMS: atom_id res chain seq x y z
N ARG A 1 11.55 -4.85 34.43
CA ARG A 1 11.95 -5.21 33.05
C ARG A 1 10.92 -6.15 32.46
N VAL A 2 10.76 -7.36 33.01
CA VAL A 2 9.80 -8.37 32.55
C VAL A 2 8.37 -7.86 32.32
N GLU A 3 7.82 -7.02 33.20
CA GLU A 3 6.48 -6.42 33.02
C GLU A 3 6.41 -5.39 31.88
N PHE A 4 7.46 -4.59 31.68
CA PHE A 4 7.52 -3.62 30.59
C PHE A 4 7.65 -4.34 29.25
N ASP A 5 8.51 -5.34 29.18
CA ASP A 5 8.78 -6.11 27.97
C ASP A 5 7.53 -6.90 27.52
N ALA A 6 6.76 -7.43 28.48
CA ALA A 6 5.47 -8.09 28.22
C ALA A 6 4.38 -7.13 27.68
N ILE A 7 4.32 -5.89 28.19
CA ILE A 7 3.38 -4.87 27.70
C ILE A 7 3.70 -4.46 26.24
N TRP A 8 4.96 -4.53 25.85
CA TRP A 8 5.43 -4.24 24.49
C TRP A 8 5.44 -5.46 23.56
N GLY A 9 4.98 -6.63 24.03
CA GLY A 9 4.88 -7.85 23.23
C GLY A 9 6.22 -8.46 22.86
N LEU A 10 7.24 -8.21 23.68
CA LEU A 10 8.58 -8.77 23.57
C LEU A 10 8.72 -10.00 24.48
N ASP A 11 9.42 -11.02 24.02
CA ASP A 11 9.84 -12.14 24.83
C ASP A 11 10.98 -11.75 25.79
N GLU A 12 11.36 -12.66 26.68
CA GLU A 12 12.45 -12.44 27.66
C GLU A 12 13.82 -12.13 26.99
N ASN A 13 13.93 -12.37 25.69
CA ASN A 13 15.14 -12.13 24.89
C ASN A 13 15.06 -10.84 24.06
N GLY A 14 13.97 -10.07 24.15
CA GLY A 14 13.78 -8.81 23.43
C GLY A 14 13.33 -8.97 21.98
N TYR A 15 12.83 -10.13 21.58
CA TYR A 15 12.21 -10.37 20.28
C TYR A 15 10.69 -10.28 20.38
N PHE A 16 10.03 -9.76 19.34
CA PHE A 16 8.57 -9.73 19.33
C PHE A 16 8.02 -11.17 19.28
N CYS A 17 7.09 -11.49 20.19
CA CYS A 17 6.44 -12.79 20.24
C CYS A 17 5.73 -13.08 18.90
N SER A 18 6.40 -13.82 18.01
CA SER A 18 5.79 -14.44 16.86
C SER A 18 5.00 -15.65 17.36
N GLY A 19 3.74 -15.40 17.72
CA GLY A 19 2.76 -16.45 17.96
C GLY A 19 2.58 -17.26 16.68
N ASP A 20 3.35 -18.33 16.56
CA ASP A 20 3.16 -19.38 15.59
C ASP A 20 2.00 -20.24 16.09
N GLU A 21 0.78 -19.85 15.71
CA GLU A 21 -0.36 -20.76 15.67
C GLU A 21 -0.97 -20.71 14.26
N THR A 22 -0.65 -21.75 13.52
CA THR A 22 -1.29 -22.20 12.28
C THR A 22 -2.76 -22.54 12.53
N VAL A 23 -3.63 -21.52 12.67
CA VAL A 23 -5.09 -21.71 12.79
C VAL A 23 -5.87 -20.78 11.85
N SER A 24 -6.31 -21.38 10.74
CA SER A 24 -7.46 -21.07 9.86
C SER A 24 -7.89 -19.60 9.74
N TRP A 25 -7.46 -18.97 8.64
CA TRP A 25 -8.00 -17.71 8.08
C TRP A 25 -9.55 -17.64 8.06
N THR A 26 -10.23 -18.78 7.92
CA THR A 26 -11.69 -18.87 7.86
C THR A 26 -12.41 -18.55 9.17
N LYS A 27 -11.79 -18.76 10.35
CA LYS A 27 -12.42 -18.41 11.65
C LYS A 27 -12.32 -16.91 11.99
N ARG A 28 -11.32 -16.19 11.47
CA ARG A 28 -11.13 -14.75 11.73
C ARG A 28 -12.17 -13.86 11.03
N MET A 29 -12.70 -14.27 9.87
CA MET A 29 -13.77 -13.50 9.22
C MET A 29 -15.10 -13.62 9.96
N LEU A 30 -15.40 -14.78 10.55
CA LEU A 30 -16.70 -15.03 11.19
C LEU A 30 -16.81 -14.36 12.57
N THR A 31 -15.70 -14.19 13.29
CA THR A 31 -15.68 -13.49 14.59
C THR A 31 -15.56 -11.96 14.45
N SER A 32 -14.93 -11.44 13.40
CA SER A 32 -14.87 -10.00 13.12
C SER A 32 -16.23 -9.40 12.74
N CYS A 33 -17.10 -10.16 12.06
CA CYS A 33 -18.45 -9.67 11.73
C CYS A 33 -19.40 -9.67 12.94
N ARG A 34 -19.21 -10.56 13.92
CA ARG A 34 -20.06 -10.61 15.12
C ARG A 34 -19.67 -9.56 16.16
N SER A 35 -18.39 -9.27 16.31
CA SER A 35 -17.89 -8.25 17.26
C SER A 35 -18.12 -6.80 16.81
N ALA A 36 -18.29 -6.56 15.50
CA ALA A 36 -18.62 -5.24 14.95
C ALA A 36 -20.08 -4.82 15.19
N PHE A 37 -20.97 -5.75 15.55
CA PHE A 37 -22.40 -5.47 15.74
C PHE A 37 -22.82 -5.30 17.22
N GLU A 38 -21.91 -5.54 18.17
CA GLU A 38 -22.27 -5.65 19.61
C GLU A 38 -21.52 -4.67 20.53
N SER A 39 -20.94 -3.59 20.01
CA SER A 39 -20.22 -2.60 20.84
C SER A 39 -20.60 -1.15 20.54
N ASP A 40 -21.88 -0.83 20.70
CA ASP A 40 -22.37 0.56 20.76
C ASP A 40 -22.90 0.96 22.16
N GLN A 41 -22.32 0.41 23.24
CA GLN A 41 -22.66 0.87 24.58
C GLN A 41 -21.59 0.56 25.63
N LYS A 42 -20.50 1.35 25.69
CA LYS A 42 -19.97 1.85 26.96
C LYS A 42 -18.87 2.89 26.78
N SER A 43 -19.21 4.06 27.31
CA SER A 43 -18.42 5.26 27.51
C SER A 43 -17.24 5.05 28.47
N GLY A 44 -16.14 5.77 28.19
CA GLY A 44 -15.21 6.27 29.20
C GLY A 44 -13.86 5.54 29.32
N ASN A 45 -12.80 6.19 28.80
CA ASN A 45 -11.38 6.04 29.15
C ASN A 45 -10.41 5.25 28.21
N THR A 46 -10.72 5.09 26.92
CA THR A 46 -9.95 4.28 25.93
C THR A 46 -9.06 5.07 24.95
N SER A 47 -8.67 6.31 25.26
CA SER A 47 -7.97 7.16 24.28
C SER A 47 -6.47 6.84 24.15
N THR A 48 -5.80 6.49 25.24
CA THR A 48 -4.34 6.27 25.29
C THR A 48 -3.93 4.87 24.84
N SER A 49 -4.70 3.83 25.17
CA SER A 49 -4.45 2.47 24.69
C SER A 49 -4.54 2.37 23.16
N ASN A 50 -5.45 3.14 22.55
CA ASN A 50 -5.64 3.14 21.09
C ASN A 50 -4.47 3.81 20.35
N VAL A 51 -3.89 4.90 20.90
CA VAL A 51 -2.74 5.57 20.28
C VAL A 51 -1.50 4.69 20.38
N ALA A 52 -1.22 4.12 21.55
CA ALA A 52 -0.08 3.21 21.73
C ALA A 52 -0.19 1.98 20.81
N GLN A 53 -1.38 1.39 20.69
CA GLN A 53 -1.62 0.27 19.77
C GLN A 53 -1.44 0.67 18.30
N ARG A 54 -1.90 1.86 17.88
CA ARG A 54 -1.69 2.36 16.52
C ARG A 54 -0.21 2.58 16.22
N VAL A 55 0.52 3.20 17.14
CA VAL A 55 1.97 3.43 17.00
C VAL A 55 2.71 2.09 16.94
N LEU A 56 2.33 1.11 17.76
CA LEU A 56 2.91 -0.24 17.71
C LEU A 56 2.61 -0.94 16.38
N MET A 57 1.37 -0.84 15.87
CA MET A 57 1.02 -1.38 14.57
C MET A 57 1.79 -0.71 13.42
N ASP A 58 2.00 0.61 13.49
CA ASP A 58 2.77 1.33 12.50
C ASP A 58 4.27 0.99 12.58
N LEU A 59 4.85 0.86 13.78
CA LEU A 59 6.23 0.37 13.97
C LEU A 59 6.41 -1.06 13.42
N LYS A 60 5.45 -1.95 13.68
CA LYS A 60 5.47 -3.32 13.12
C LYS A 60 5.39 -3.26 11.59
N ARG A 61 4.55 -2.40 11.03
CA ARG A 61 4.46 -2.21 9.57
C ARG A 61 5.78 -1.72 8.98
N VAL A 62 6.41 -0.72 9.59
CA VAL A 62 7.71 -0.17 9.17
C VAL A 62 8.77 -1.27 9.20
N HIS A 63 8.82 -2.07 10.27
CA HIS A 63 9.80 -3.15 10.40
C HIS A 63 9.61 -4.25 9.34
N VAL A 64 8.36 -4.70 9.12
CA VAL A 64 8.05 -5.67 8.06
C VAL A 64 8.40 -5.11 6.69
N SER A 65 8.04 -3.85 6.41
CA SER A 65 8.34 -3.19 5.13
C SER A 65 9.84 -3.09 4.88
N LEU A 66 10.64 -2.80 5.92
CA LEU A 66 12.09 -2.75 5.83
C LEU A 66 12.66 -4.13 5.48
N LEU A 67 12.26 -5.18 6.21
CA LEU A 67 12.71 -6.55 5.94
C LEU A 67 12.34 -7.01 4.54
N THR A 68 11.16 -6.64 4.04
CA THR A 68 10.78 -6.97 2.67
C THR A 68 11.61 -6.23 1.63
N GLU A 69 11.91 -4.95 1.83
CA GLU A 69 12.73 -4.19 0.88
C GLU A 69 14.20 -4.65 0.88
N THR A 70 14.76 -5.00 2.04
CA THR A 70 16.13 -5.53 2.12
C THR A 70 16.25 -6.93 1.53
N ALA A 71 15.24 -7.79 1.74
CA ALA A 71 15.17 -9.10 1.08
C ALA A 71 15.06 -8.95 -0.45
N VAL A 72 14.17 -8.08 -0.93
CA VAL A 72 13.99 -7.81 -2.37
C VAL A 72 15.24 -7.19 -3.00
N ALA A 73 15.92 -6.28 -2.30
CA ALA A 73 17.16 -5.67 -2.80
C ALA A 73 18.29 -6.70 -2.95
N THR A 74 18.37 -7.66 -2.02
CA THR A 74 19.34 -8.77 -2.05
C THR A 74 19.02 -9.77 -3.16
N GLU A 75 17.75 -10.17 -3.29
CA GLU A 75 17.32 -11.15 -4.31
C GLU A 75 17.48 -10.63 -5.74
N LEU A 76 17.20 -9.34 -5.99
CA LEU A 76 17.27 -8.76 -7.33
C LEU A 76 18.66 -8.25 -7.74
N ASN A 77 19.68 -8.29 -6.86
CA ASN A 77 20.99 -7.66 -7.11
C ASN A 77 20.87 -6.27 -7.75
N ARG A 78 19.98 -5.43 -7.21
CA ARG A 78 19.68 -4.11 -7.80
C ARG A 78 20.94 -3.26 -7.90
N THR A 79 21.07 -2.53 -8.99
CA THR A 79 22.18 -1.59 -9.17
C THR A 79 22.10 -0.46 -8.14
N GLU A 80 23.24 0.12 -7.76
CA GLU A 80 23.29 1.22 -6.77
C GLU A 80 22.39 2.41 -7.17
N MET A 81 22.27 2.70 -8.47
CA MET A 81 21.38 3.74 -8.99
C MET A 81 19.88 3.42 -8.78
N GLU A 82 19.49 2.15 -8.91
CA GLU A 82 18.11 1.70 -8.68
C GLU A 82 17.77 1.69 -7.19
N LYS A 83 18.72 1.31 -6.34
CA LYS A 83 18.59 1.43 -4.88
C LYS A 83 18.35 2.89 -4.47
N GLY A 84 19.15 3.83 -5.00
CA GLY A 84 18.99 5.27 -4.75
C GLY A 84 17.62 5.81 -5.20
N LYS A 85 17.16 5.43 -6.41
CA LYS A 85 15.81 5.81 -6.89
C LYS A 85 14.69 5.24 -6.03
N ARG A 86 14.79 3.97 -5.61
CA ARG A 86 13.81 3.33 -4.73
C ARG A 86 13.80 3.99 -3.34
N LEU A 87 14.97 4.31 -2.81
CA LEU A 87 15.13 5.00 -1.52
C LEU A 87 14.47 6.38 -1.53
N LEU A 88 14.68 7.17 -2.60
CA LEU A 88 14.05 8.48 -2.76
C LEU A 88 12.53 8.37 -2.93
N PHE A 89 12.04 7.34 -3.63
CA PHE A 89 10.61 7.05 -3.73
C PHE A 89 9.99 6.72 -2.37
N LEU A 90 10.65 5.88 -1.56
CA LEU A 90 10.20 5.54 -0.20
C LEU A 90 10.21 6.77 0.70
N PHE A 91 11.24 7.62 0.62
CA PHE A 91 11.27 8.89 1.32
C PHE A 91 10.13 9.80 0.92
N GLN A 92 9.81 9.88 -0.38
CA GLN A 92 8.64 10.62 -0.84
C GLN A 92 7.35 10.05 -0.26
N CYS A 93 7.18 8.73 -0.20
CA CYS A 93 6.02 8.08 0.40
C CYS A 93 5.91 8.34 1.91
N ASP A 94 7.01 8.30 2.64
CA ASP A 94 7.07 8.53 4.09
C ASP A 94 6.75 10.00 4.45
N LEU A 95 7.03 10.93 3.55
CA LEU A 95 6.63 12.34 3.69
C LEU A 95 5.15 12.60 3.38
N LEU A 96 4.41 11.64 2.82
CA LEU A 96 2.99 11.79 2.51
C LEU A 96 2.12 11.36 3.70
N PRO A 97 1.33 12.27 4.30
CA PRO A 97 0.43 11.89 5.38
C PRO A 97 -0.73 11.00 4.88
N GLY A 98 -0.94 9.88 5.56
CA GLY A 98 -2.16 9.08 5.47
C GLY A 98 -2.39 8.38 4.14
N ILE A 99 -3.45 8.77 3.42
CA ILE A 99 -3.99 8.03 2.27
C ILE A 99 -3.15 8.29 1.00
N SER A 100 -2.60 9.49 0.84
CA SER A 100 -1.83 9.87 -0.35
C SER A 100 -0.51 9.08 -0.46
N GLY A 101 0.12 8.72 0.67
CA GLY A 101 1.28 7.81 0.71
C GLY A 101 0.92 6.40 0.26
N LYS A 102 -0.19 5.85 0.77
CA LYS A 102 -0.72 4.54 0.34
C LYS A 102 -1.14 4.53 -1.14
N ILE A 103 -1.66 5.64 -1.65
CA ILE A 103 -2.04 5.77 -3.06
C ILE A 103 -0.80 5.86 -3.94
N LEU A 104 0.24 6.60 -3.52
CA LEU A 104 1.49 6.66 -4.25
C LEU A 104 2.22 5.31 -4.24
N ASP A 105 2.23 4.62 -3.10
CA ASP A 105 2.78 3.27 -2.99
C ASP A 105 1.97 2.27 -3.83
N SER A 106 0.64 2.36 -3.82
CA SER A 106 -0.22 1.55 -4.70
C SER A 106 0.03 1.85 -6.18
N LYS A 107 0.27 3.11 -6.54
CA LYS A 107 0.65 3.49 -7.91
C LYS A 107 2.04 2.98 -8.27
N GLY A 108 3.01 3.13 -7.38
CA GLY A 108 4.36 2.62 -7.55
C GLY A 108 4.38 1.09 -7.67
N SER A 109 3.58 0.40 -6.85
CA SER A 109 3.35 -1.04 -6.93
C SER A 109 2.68 -1.43 -8.24
N ARG A 110 1.64 -0.72 -8.67
CA ARG A 110 0.97 -0.98 -9.95
C ARG A 110 1.91 -0.82 -11.15
N ASP A 111 2.72 0.23 -11.14
CA ASP A 111 3.54 0.62 -12.28
C ASP A 111 4.93 -0.07 -12.26
N ASN A 112 5.41 -0.51 -11.09
CA ASN A 112 6.69 -1.23 -10.88
C ASN A 112 6.50 -2.63 -10.29
N LEU A 113 5.35 -3.28 -10.54
CA LEU A 113 5.17 -4.69 -10.26
C LEU A 113 6.20 -5.45 -11.10
N ALA A 114 7.35 -5.74 -10.49
CA ALA A 114 8.18 -6.87 -10.88
C ALA A 114 7.20 -8.04 -11.00
N VAL A 115 6.96 -8.48 -12.24
CA VAL A 115 5.84 -9.32 -12.62
C VAL A 115 5.79 -10.50 -11.67
N LYS A 116 4.85 -10.50 -10.73
CA LYS A 116 4.67 -11.61 -9.81
C LYS A 116 4.27 -12.80 -10.68
N HIS A 117 5.20 -13.74 -10.84
CA HIS A 117 5.01 -14.85 -11.76
C HIS A 117 3.90 -15.75 -11.20
N VAL A 118 2.71 -15.66 -11.78
CA VAL A 118 1.58 -16.51 -11.40
C VAL A 118 1.87 -17.92 -11.88
N SER A 119 1.69 -18.90 -10.98
CA SER A 119 1.88 -20.31 -11.32
C SER A 119 0.98 -20.73 -12.49
N TRP A 120 1.51 -21.58 -13.37
CA TRP A 120 0.80 -22.07 -14.54
C TRP A 120 -0.53 -22.75 -14.18
N GLU A 121 -0.55 -23.48 -13.07
CA GLU A 121 -1.75 -24.13 -12.53
C GLU A 121 -2.88 -23.14 -12.25
N THR A 122 -2.56 -21.99 -11.64
CA THR A 122 -3.57 -20.96 -11.35
C THR A 122 -4.15 -20.39 -12.64
N LYS A 123 -3.32 -20.23 -13.68
CA LYS A 123 -3.78 -19.79 -15.00
C LYS A 123 -4.70 -20.83 -15.64
N ALA A 124 -4.31 -22.10 -15.61
CA ALA A 124 -5.09 -23.20 -16.17
C ALA A 124 -6.46 -23.31 -15.49
N VAL A 125 -6.51 -23.24 -14.15
CA VAL A 125 -7.77 -23.25 -13.38
C VAL A 125 -8.62 -22.03 -13.70
N ALA A 126 -8.03 -20.83 -13.78
CA ALA A 126 -8.77 -19.61 -14.12
C ALA A 126 -9.36 -19.68 -15.54
N TRP A 127 -8.59 -20.13 -16.52
CA TRP A 127 -9.07 -20.34 -17.89
C TRP A 127 -10.16 -21.40 -17.97
N GLY A 128 -9.99 -22.52 -17.25
CA GLY A 128 -11.00 -23.57 -17.15
C GLY A 128 -12.31 -23.05 -16.54
N PHE A 129 -12.22 -22.27 -15.46
CA PHE A 129 -13.39 -21.65 -14.82
C PHE A 129 -14.11 -20.66 -15.74
N ILE A 130 -13.36 -19.77 -16.42
CA ILE A 130 -13.94 -18.81 -17.38
C ILE A 130 -14.65 -19.57 -18.51
N GLY A 131 -14.02 -20.62 -19.05
CA GLY A 131 -14.62 -21.46 -20.09
C GLY A 131 -15.90 -22.14 -19.61
N ALA A 132 -15.87 -22.79 -18.45
CA ALA A 132 -17.03 -23.46 -17.86
C ALA A 132 -18.19 -22.48 -17.58
N LEU A 133 -17.89 -21.30 -17.05
CA LEU A 133 -18.89 -20.26 -16.79
C LEU A 133 -19.54 -19.80 -18.10
N ASN A 134 -18.76 -19.52 -19.14
CA ASN A 134 -19.31 -19.11 -20.44
C ASN A 134 -20.16 -20.20 -21.09
N VAL A 135 -19.70 -21.46 -21.06
CA VAL A 135 -20.48 -22.61 -21.57
C VAL A 135 -21.79 -22.76 -20.79
N GLY A 136 -21.74 -22.66 -19.46
CA GLY A 136 -22.93 -22.71 -18.61
C GLY A 136 -23.91 -21.57 -18.90
N MET A 137 -23.41 -20.34 -19.08
CA MET A 137 -24.24 -19.19 -19.43
C MET A 137 -24.86 -19.33 -20.83
N LEU A 138 -24.11 -19.81 -21.82
CA LEU A 138 -24.64 -20.07 -23.16
C LEU A 138 -25.71 -21.16 -23.14
N PHE A 139 -25.48 -22.24 -22.40
CA PHE A 139 -26.47 -23.31 -22.23
C PHE A 139 -27.74 -22.79 -21.54
N TYR A 140 -27.60 -21.96 -20.51
CA TYR A 140 -28.74 -21.32 -19.84
C TYR A 140 -29.53 -20.41 -20.80
N VAL A 141 -28.84 -19.56 -21.58
CA VAL A 141 -29.49 -18.71 -22.58
C VAL A 141 -30.20 -19.55 -23.65
N LEU A 142 -29.61 -20.68 -24.06
CA LEU A 142 -30.25 -21.61 -24.99
C LEU A 142 -31.51 -22.25 -24.41
N LEU A 143 -31.47 -22.73 -23.15
CA LEU A 143 -32.65 -23.25 -22.46
C LEU A 143 -33.74 -22.18 -22.31
N PHE A 144 -33.34 -20.94 -22.00
CA PHE A 144 -34.25 -19.80 -21.96
C PHE A 144 -34.88 -19.52 -23.33
N ALA A 145 -34.09 -19.60 -24.42
CA ALA A 145 -34.61 -19.43 -25.76
C ALA A 145 -35.62 -20.56 -26.09
N LEU A 146 -35.28 -21.82 -25.86
CA LEU A 146 -36.16 -22.96 -26.18
C LEU A 146 -37.50 -22.95 -25.42
N THR A 147 -37.54 -22.37 -24.22
CA THR A 147 -38.72 -22.37 -23.35
C THR A 147 -39.61 -21.13 -23.51
N GLN A 148 -39.17 -20.10 -24.24
CA GLN A 148 -39.81 -18.79 -24.25
C GLN A 148 -40.42 -18.43 -25.61
N THR A 149 -41.44 -17.57 -25.60
CA THR A 149 -42.08 -17.04 -26.82
C THR A 149 -41.19 -16.06 -27.59
N VAL A 150 -41.36 -16.02 -28.92
CA VAL A 150 -40.58 -15.19 -29.86
C VAL A 150 -40.57 -13.71 -29.49
N HIS A 151 -41.69 -13.17 -29.01
CA HIS A 151 -41.77 -11.75 -28.63
C HIS A 151 -40.81 -11.42 -27.46
N ARG A 152 -40.75 -12.28 -26.45
CA ARG A 152 -39.87 -12.10 -25.28
C ARG A 152 -38.40 -12.31 -25.65
N GLN A 153 -38.10 -13.27 -26.53
CA GLN A 153 -36.75 -13.46 -27.06
C GLN A 153 -36.25 -12.23 -27.82
N SER A 154 -37.10 -11.67 -28.69
CA SER A 154 -36.77 -10.48 -29.47
C SER A 154 -36.55 -9.25 -28.59
N ALA A 155 -37.39 -9.05 -27.56
CA ALA A 155 -37.20 -7.97 -26.59
C ALA A 155 -35.90 -8.12 -25.79
N TRP A 156 -35.54 -9.35 -25.40
CA TRP A 156 -34.29 -9.63 -24.70
C TRP A 156 -33.07 -9.36 -25.59
N ALA A 157 -33.10 -9.81 -26.85
CA ALA A 157 -32.03 -9.56 -27.82
C ALA A 157 -31.84 -8.07 -28.11
N LEU A 158 -32.93 -7.31 -28.26
CA LEU A 158 -32.87 -5.86 -28.45
C LEU A 158 -32.26 -5.16 -27.23
N SER A 159 -32.65 -5.57 -26.02
CA SER A 159 -32.09 -5.04 -24.77
C SER A 159 -30.59 -5.34 -24.64
N PHE A 160 -30.16 -6.53 -25.07
CA PHE A 160 -28.75 -6.91 -25.09
C PHE A 160 -27.94 -6.06 -26.08
N VAL A 161 -28.47 -5.81 -27.28
CA VAL A 161 -27.81 -4.94 -28.28
C VAL A 161 -27.71 -3.51 -27.76
N MET A 162 -28.78 -2.97 -27.17
CA MET A 162 -28.76 -1.64 -26.57
C MET A 162 -27.74 -1.57 -25.42
N TRP A 163 -27.68 -2.60 -24.59
CA TRP A 163 -26.69 -2.70 -23.51
C TRP A 163 -25.26 -2.73 -24.05
N LEU A 164 -24.96 -3.50 -25.11
CA LEU A 164 -23.64 -3.51 -25.74
C LEU A 164 -23.21 -2.13 -26.22
N VAL A 165 -24.12 -1.37 -26.84
CA VAL A 165 -23.83 0.00 -27.29
C VAL A 165 -23.49 0.90 -26.09
N VAL A 166 -24.26 0.80 -25.01
CA VAL A 166 -24.01 1.58 -23.79
C VAL A 166 -22.69 1.18 -23.12
N GLU A 167 -22.40 -0.12 -23.03
CA GLU A 167 -21.17 -0.64 -22.44
C GLU A 167 -19.94 -0.14 -23.22
N ILE A 168 -19.98 -0.25 -24.55
CA ILE A 168 -18.86 0.15 -25.41
C ILE A 168 -18.66 1.66 -25.40
N LEU A 169 -19.73 2.45 -25.54
CA LEU A 169 -19.61 3.90 -25.69
C LEU A 169 -19.50 4.65 -24.36
N PHE A 170 -20.24 4.23 -23.34
CA PHE A 170 -20.29 4.96 -22.07
C PHE A 170 -19.39 4.32 -21.02
N VAL A 171 -19.49 3.01 -20.80
CA VAL A 171 -18.73 2.35 -19.71
C VAL A 171 -17.23 2.33 -20.02
N SER A 172 -16.85 1.99 -21.25
CA SER A 172 -15.44 2.02 -21.68
C SER A 172 -14.85 3.43 -21.57
N SER A 173 -15.53 4.44 -22.13
CA SER A 173 -15.07 5.84 -22.06
C SER A 173 -15.02 6.38 -20.63
N ALA A 174 -16.01 6.07 -19.79
CA ALA A 174 -16.01 6.45 -18.39
C ALA A 174 -14.85 5.79 -17.63
N THR A 175 -14.55 4.52 -17.91
CA THR A 175 -13.43 3.81 -17.30
C THR A 175 -12.11 4.46 -17.65
N VAL A 176 -11.86 4.79 -18.92
CA VAL A 176 -10.64 5.50 -19.35
C VAL A 176 -10.54 6.89 -18.73
N LEU A 177 -11.64 7.65 -18.70
CA LEU A 177 -11.67 8.97 -18.07
C LEU A 177 -11.35 8.87 -16.58
N PHE A 178 -11.92 7.87 -15.89
CA PHE A 178 -11.68 7.68 -14.48
C PHE A 178 -10.23 7.27 -14.19
N THR A 179 -9.69 6.29 -14.92
CA THR A 179 -8.34 5.76 -14.67
C THR A 179 -7.23 6.73 -15.09
N HIS A 180 -7.39 7.43 -16.21
CA HIS A 180 -6.34 8.27 -16.78
C HIS A 180 -6.49 9.77 -16.47
N VAL A 181 -7.69 10.25 -16.14
CA VAL A 181 -7.92 11.68 -15.87
C VAL A 181 -8.30 11.91 -14.41
N PHE A 182 -9.33 11.23 -13.92
CA PHE A 182 -9.88 11.51 -12.59
C PHE A 182 -8.90 11.11 -11.48
N ILE A 183 -8.38 9.88 -11.50
CA ILE A 183 -7.42 9.41 -10.49
C ILE A 183 -6.15 10.28 -10.49
N PRO A 184 -5.46 10.54 -11.62
CA PRO A 184 -4.26 11.35 -11.61
C PRO A 184 -4.50 12.81 -11.20
N SER A 185 -5.62 13.42 -11.60
CA SER A 185 -5.92 14.83 -11.27
C SER A 185 -6.20 15.06 -9.79
N LEU A 186 -6.81 14.09 -9.09
CA LEU A 186 -6.99 14.14 -7.64
C LEU A 186 -5.63 14.10 -6.92
N ILE A 187 -4.71 13.26 -7.38
CA ILE A 187 -3.41 13.02 -6.72
C ILE A 187 -2.41 14.13 -7.06
N MET A 188 -2.49 14.74 -8.25
CA MET A 188 -1.50 15.71 -8.71
C MET A 188 -1.43 16.97 -7.84
N LYS A 189 -2.56 17.36 -7.23
CA LYS A 189 -2.61 18.48 -6.28
C LYS A 189 -1.77 18.20 -5.03
N ASP A 190 -1.82 16.96 -4.53
CA ASP A 190 -1.02 16.54 -3.38
C ASP A 190 0.45 16.40 -3.77
N VAL A 191 0.74 15.72 -4.89
CA VAL A 191 2.12 15.54 -5.39
C VAL A 191 2.82 16.88 -5.61
N ASN A 192 2.15 17.88 -6.18
CA ASN A 192 2.76 19.19 -6.41
C ASN A 192 3.03 19.94 -5.10
N LYS A 193 2.12 19.88 -4.11
CA LYS A 193 2.34 20.48 -2.78
C LYS A 193 3.56 19.85 -2.09
N ILE A 194 3.73 18.54 -2.19
CA ILE A 194 4.89 17.85 -1.60
C ILE A 194 6.17 18.10 -2.38
N LYS A 195 6.15 18.15 -3.72
CA LYS A 195 7.33 18.58 -4.50
C LYS A 195 7.81 19.95 -4.06
N LEU A 196 6.90 20.89 -3.82
CA LEU A 196 7.24 22.21 -3.29
C LEU A 196 7.87 22.11 -1.89
N LYS A 197 7.28 21.35 -0.97
CA LYS A 197 7.86 21.13 0.37
C LYS A 197 9.22 20.43 0.35
N LEU A 198 9.42 19.49 -0.56
CA LEU A 198 10.69 18.77 -0.72
C LEU A 198 11.76 19.71 -1.27
N VAL A 199 11.46 20.51 -2.31
CA VAL A 199 12.37 21.53 -2.84
C VAL A 199 12.71 22.57 -1.76
N GLU A 200 11.73 22.97 -0.95
CA GLU A 200 11.94 23.87 0.17
C GLU A 200 12.85 23.25 1.25
N SER A 201 12.66 21.97 1.57
CA SER A 201 13.51 21.24 2.51
C SER A 201 14.95 21.10 2.01
N ILE A 202 15.13 20.79 0.72
CA ILE A 202 16.46 20.77 0.08
C ILE A 202 17.09 22.16 0.09
N ARG A 203 16.31 23.22 -0.20
CA ARG A 203 16.80 24.60 -0.16
C ARG A 203 17.22 25.01 1.25
N ALA A 204 16.42 24.68 2.26
CA ALA A 204 16.72 24.91 3.67
C ALA A 204 18.00 24.16 4.08
N PHE A 205 18.14 22.89 3.72
CA PHE A 205 19.34 22.11 3.93
C PHE A 205 20.57 22.73 3.27
N ASN A 206 20.50 23.06 1.96
CA ASN A 206 21.63 23.66 1.24
C ASN A 206 22.01 25.03 1.83
N SER A 207 21.04 25.82 2.28
CA SER A 207 21.30 27.09 2.98
C SER A 207 21.95 26.87 4.35
N GLY A 208 21.53 25.85 5.10
CA GLY A 208 22.11 25.46 6.38
C GLY A 208 23.52 24.90 6.24
N VAL A 209 23.78 24.09 5.22
CA VAL A 209 25.11 23.56 4.90
C VAL A 209 26.05 24.67 4.44
N ARG A 210 25.58 25.61 3.60
CA ARG A 210 26.37 26.82 3.26
C ARG A 210 26.66 27.70 4.47
N SER A 211 25.71 27.81 5.39
CA SER A 211 25.88 28.55 6.64
C SER A 211 26.85 27.84 7.59
N ARG A 212 26.81 26.50 7.68
CA ARG A 212 27.71 25.67 8.50
C ARG A 212 29.12 25.57 7.92
N ASN A 213 29.27 25.65 6.59
CA ASN A 213 30.60 25.79 5.98
C ASN A 213 31.19 27.20 6.16
N ARG A 214 30.37 28.21 6.48
CA ARG A 214 30.84 29.58 6.81
C ARG A 214 31.05 29.79 8.31
N ALA A 215 30.27 29.12 9.15
CA ALA A 215 30.42 29.10 10.59
C ALA A 215 31.14 27.81 10.99
N GLY A 216 32.48 27.87 11.08
CA GLY A 216 33.30 26.75 11.54
C GLY A 216 32.73 26.11 12.80
N ASP A 217 32.57 24.79 12.71
CA ASP A 217 32.37 23.78 13.75
C ASP A 217 32.26 24.29 15.19
N SER A 218 31.04 24.58 15.68
CA SER A 218 30.71 24.66 17.11
C SER A 218 29.21 24.87 17.34
N ALA A 219 28.44 23.78 17.44
CA ALA A 219 27.17 23.77 18.20
C ALA A 219 26.65 22.32 18.34
N LYS A 220 27.16 21.57 19.32
CA LYS A 220 26.46 20.39 19.86
C LYS A 220 25.29 20.89 20.71
N GLY A 221 24.13 21.04 20.09
CA GLY A 221 22.86 21.19 20.80
C GLY A 221 22.42 19.88 21.48
N PRO A 222 21.44 19.92 22.39
CA PRO A 222 20.91 18.72 23.05
C PRO A 222 20.38 17.73 22.01
N GLU A 223 20.61 16.44 22.22
CA GLU A 223 20.18 15.37 21.31
C GLU A 223 18.67 15.46 21.04
N HIS A 224 18.32 16.00 19.89
CA HIS A 224 16.93 16.15 19.47
C HIS A 224 16.39 14.77 19.09
N PHE A 225 15.34 14.31 19.77
CA PHE A 225 14.67 13.05 19.44
C PHE A 225 14.20 13.07 17.97
N ASN A 226 14.79 12.23 17.14
CA ASN A 226 14.43 12.11 15.73
C ASN A 226 13.40 11.00 15.54
N ALA A 227 12.12 11.37 15.50
CA ALA A 227 11.04 10.41 15.27
C ALA A 227 11.12 9.72 13.88
N ALA A 228 11.75 10.37 12.89
CA ALA A 228 11.91 9.80 11.55
C ALA A 228 12.78 8.54 11.56
N GLU A 229 13.75 8.46 12.48
CA GLU A 229 14.60 7.26 12.62
C GLU A 229 13.80 6.00 12.98
N TYR A 230 12.68 6.17 13.68
CA TYR A 230 11.85 5.06 14.14
C TYR A 230 10.63 4.83 13.25
N LEU A 231 10.06 5.89 12.69
CA LEU A 231 8.80 5.83 11.95
C LEU A 231 8.96 5.77 10.43
N PHE A 232 10.10 6.20 9.87
CA PHE A 232 10.32 6.20 8.43
C PHE A 232 11.17 5.00 8.00
N VAL A 233 10.68 4.27 7.00
CA VAL A 233 11.41 3.16 6.40
C VAL A 233 12.62 3.73 5.68
N SER A 234 12.46 4.86 4.98
CA SER A 234 13.52 5.49 4.19
C SER A 234 14.75 5.87 5.02
N THR A 235 14.56 6.40 6.23
CA THR A 235 15.67 6.84 7.08
C THR A 235 16.48 5.66 7.62
N ARG A 236 15.81 4.54 7.92
CA ARG A 236 16.51 3.31 8.34
C ARG A 236 17.28 2.66 7.19
N LEU A 237 16.66 2.63 6.01
CA LEU A 237 17.27 2.09 4.80
C LEU A 237 18.45 2.97 4.32
N ALA A 238 18.37 4.28 4.50
CA ALA A 238 19.47 5.21 4.24
C ALA A 238 20.68 4.97 5.16
N LYS A 239 20.46 4.60 6.43
CA LYS A 239 21.56 4.21 7.34
C LYS A 239 22.25 2.93 6.91
N GLU A 240 21.50 1.98 6.37
CA GLU A 240 22.03 0.70 5.88
C GLU A 240 22.74 0.86 4.52
N TRP A 241 22.30 1.80 3.68
CA TRP A 241 22.90 2.13 2.38
C TRP A 241 23.64 3.48 2.40
N SER A 242 24.52 3.67 3.40
CA SER A 242 25.26 4.93 3.61
C SER A 242 26.17 5.34 2.45
N ASP A 243 26.50 4.40 1.57
CA ASP A 243 27.38 4.61 0.41
C ASP A 243 26.66 5.34 -0.75
N LEU A 244 25.33 5.40 -0.72
CA LEU A 244 24.52 6.08 -1.73
C LEU A 244 24.48 7.58 -1.50
N ARG A 245 24.59 8.36 -2.58
CA ARG A 245 24.43 9.82 -2.52
C ARG A 245 23.05 10.24 -2.05
N GLU A 246 22.03 9.46 -2.39
CA GLU A 246 20.64 9.69 -2.00
C GLU A 246 20.43 9.48 -0.50
N ALA A 247 21.20 8.58 0.14
CA ALA A 247 21.16 8.36 1.58
C ALA A 247 21.68 9.57 2.38
N GLN A 248 22.60 10.36 1.80
CA GLN A 248 23.10 11.60 2.44
C GLN A 248 22.08 12.75 2.45
N ILE A 249 21.00 12.63 1.66
CA ILE A 249 19.94 13.65 1.56
C ILE A 249 18.82 13.42 2.60
N ILE A 250 18.69 12.18 3.10
CA ILE A 250 17.63 11.69 3.98
C ILE A 250 18.12 11.67 5.43
#